data_AF-A0AAE4C4R8-F1
#
_entry.id   AF-A0AAE4C4R8-F1
#
_cell.length_a   1.000
_cell.length_b   1.000
_cell.length_c   1.000
_cell.angle_alpha   90.00
_cell.angle_beta   90.00
_cell.angle_gamma   90.00
#
_symmetry.space_group_name_H-M   'P 1'
#
loop_
_entity.id
_entity.type
_entity.pdbx_description
1 polymer ?
#
loop_
_entity_poly.entity_id
_entity_poly.type
_entity_poly.pdbx_seq_one_letter_code
_entity_poly.pdbx_strand_id
1 'polypeptide(L)' 'MIQENKTAEGLGMPWEDIYGYAQAVKKGNTVWISGQLGHNKNGELAEGMEDQMKQTYANIKELLSR' A
#
# COMPACT_ATOMS: atom_id res chain seq x y z
N MET A 1 0.27 3.82 -30.04
CA MET A 1 0.63 4.22 -28.68
C MET A 1 0.65 2.97 -27.83
N ILE A 2 1.82 2.43 -27.47
CA ILE A 2 1.87 1.31 -26.52
C ILE A 2 1.51 1.91 -25.17
N GLN A 3 0.29 1.67 -24.70
CA GLN A 3 -0.08 1.97 -23.34
C GLN A 3 0.77 1.04 -22.48
N GLU A 4 1.87 1.53 -21.91
CA GLU A 4 2.60 0.75 -20.92
C GLU A 4 1.61 0.37 -19.82
N ASN A 5 1.34 -0.93 -19.70
CA ASN A 5 0.38 -1.46 -18.75
C ASN A 5 0.83 -1.03 -17.35
N LYS A 6 -0.01 -0.24 -16.67
CA LYS A 6 0.14 0.06 -15.25
C LYS A 6 -0.52 -1.05 -14.45
N THR A 7 0.13 -1.52 -13.41
CA THR A 7 -0.46 -2.45 -12.44
C THR A 7 -0.72 -1.69 -11.15
N ALA A 8 -1.91 -1.86 -10.57
CA ALA A 8 -2.28 -1.26 -9.29
C ALA A 8 -2.49 -2.38 -8.27
N GLU A 9 -1.97 -2.19 -7.07
CA GLU A 9 -2.02 -3.14 -5.97
C GLU A 9 -2.66 -2.48 -4.74
N GLY A 10 -3.41 -3.27 -3.98
CA GLY A 10 -4.07 -2.87 -2.73
C GLY A 10 -3.79 -3.86 -1.60
N LEU A 11 -3.99 -3.46 -0.36
CA LEU A 11 -3.91 -4.35 0.81
C LEU A 11 -5.25 -5.01 1.13
N GLY A 12 -6.28 -4.78 0.30
CA GLY A 12 -7.62 -5.34 0.46
C GLY A 12 -8.43 -4.61 1.52
N MET A 13 -8.07 -3.36 1.79
CA MET A 13 -8.70 -2.57 2.83
C MET A 13 -9.92 -1.81 2.28
N PRO A 14 -11.04 -1.73 3.02
CA PRO A 14 -12.28 -1.14 2.50
C PRO A 14 -12.11 0.31 2.01
N TRP A 15 -11.19 1.07 2.60
CA TRP A 15 -10.93 2.46 2.24
C TRP A 15 -10.32 2.64 0.85
N GLU A 16 -9.71 1.61 0.26
CA GLU A 16 -9.17 1.64 -1.10
C GLU A 16 -10.30 1.86 -2.12
N ASP A 17 -11.41 1.13 -1.93
CA ASP A 17 -12.62 1.28 -2.74
C ASP A 17 -13.42 2.54 -2.37
N ILE A 18 -13.54 2.85 -1.08
CA ILE A 18 -14.34 3.99 -0.59
C ILE A 18 -13.74 5.33 -1.05
N TYR A 19 -12.41 5.49 -0.97
CA TYR A 19 -11.73 6.73 -1.35
C TYR A 19 -11.09 6.68 -2.75
N GLY A 20 -11.10 5.51 -3.39
CA GLY A 20 -10.69 5.35 -4.79
C GLY A 20 -9.19 5.52 -5.02
N TYR A 21 -8.35 4.84 -4.23
CA TYR A 21 -6.90 4.87 -4.39
C TYR A 21 -6.25 3.48 -4.31
N ALA A 22 -5.11 3.34 -4.98
CA ALA A 22 -4.27 2.14 -4.89
C ALA A 22 -3.15 2.34 -3.86
N GLN A 23 -2.76 1.26 -3.19
CA GLN A 23 -1.63 1.28 -2.25
C GLN A 23 -0.29 1.38 -2.97
N ALA A 24 -0.17 0.68 -4.10
CA ALA A 24 0.97 0.82 -4.99
C ALA A 24 0.54 0.84 -6.46
N VAL A 25 1.28 1.58 -7.28
CA VAL A 25 1.17 1.54 -8.74
C VAL A 25 2.55 1.27 -9.31
N LYS A 26 2.65 0.31 -10.23
CA LYS A 26 3.88 0.01 -10.97
C LYS A 26 3.72 0.38 -12.43
N LYS A 27 4.73 1.06 -12.98
CA LYS A 27 4.86 1.34 -14.42
C LYS A 27 6.33 1.27 -14.81
N GLY A 28 6.65 0.33 -15.71
CA GLY A 28 8.04 0.02 -16.04
C GLY A 28 8.82 -0.43 -14.80
N ASN A 29 9.93 0.27 -14.52
CA ASN A 29 10.83 -0.02 -13.40
C ASN A 29 10.54 0.81 -12.14
N THR A 30 9.49 1.62 -12.15
CA THR A 30 9.15 2.50 -11.03
C THR A 30 7.89 2.00 -10.34
N VAL A 31 7.94 1.98 -9.00
CA VAL A 31 6.79 1.74 -8.12
C VAL A 31 6.53 3.01 -7.32
N TRP A 32 5.31 3.53 -7.41
CA TRP A 32 4.82 4.63 -6.58
C TRP A 32 3.99 4.03 -5.45
N ILE A 33 4.36 4.30 -4.20
CA ILE A 33 3.68 3.80 -3.01
C ILE A 33 2.95 4.97 -2.37
N SER A 34 1.66 4.78 -2.09
CA SER A 34 0.84 5.73 -1.35
C SER A 34 1.30 5.82 0.11
N GLY A 35 0.92 6.90 0.82
CA GLY A 35 1.21 7.01 2.25
C GLY A 35 0.70 5.78 3.02
N GLN A 36 1.61 5.04 3.65
CA GLN A 36 1.26 3.83 4.39
C GLN A 36 0.92 4.16 5.84
N LEU A 37 -0.01 3.40 6.40
CA LEU A 37 -0.41 3.46 7.81
C LEU A 37 0.02 2.16 8.52
N GLY A 38 0.19 2.24 9.84
CA GLY A 38 0.56 1.11 10.68
C GLY A 38 -0.62 0.19 11.02
N HIS A 39 -1.45 -0.17 10.04
CA HIS A 39 -2.59 -1.07 10.23
C HIS A 39 -2.20 -2.53 9.96
N ASN A 40 -2.87 -3.46 10.64
CA ASN A 40 -2.80 -4.90 10.33
C ASN A 40 -3.78 -5.28 9.19
N LYS A 41 -3.87 -6.58 8.88
CA LYS A 41 -4.75 -7.13 7.83
C LYS A 41 -6.26 -6.98 8.11
N ASN A 42 -6.65 -6.65 9.33
CA ASN A 42 -8.03 -6.38 9.72
C ASN A 42 -8.33 -4.86 9.69
N GLY A 43 -7.33 -4.04 9.38
CA GLY A 43 -7.43 -2.58 9.38
C GLY A 43 -7.24 -1.93 10.76
N GLU A 44 -6.81 -2.69 11.77
CA GLU A 44 -6.57 -2.17 13.12
C GLU A 44 -5.18 -1.53 13.19
N LEU A 45 -5.09 -0.30 13.70
CA LEU A 45 -3.82 0.40 13.89
C LEU A 45 -3.04 -0.19 15.07
N ALA A 46 -1.74 -0.36 14.89
CA ALA A 46 -0.83 -0.64 15.99
C ALA A 46 -0.88 0.49 17.05
N GLU A 47 -0.59 0.15 18.29
CA GLU A 47 -0.59 1.10 19.41
C GLU A 47 0.77 1.78 19.54
N GLY A 48 0.76 3.10 19.70
CA GLY A 48 1.98 3.89 19.88
C GLY A 48 2.78 4.11 18.59
N MET A 49 3.62 5.15 18.60
CA MET A 49 4.30 5.60 17.39
C MET A 49 5.33 4.58 16.88
N GLU A 50 6.03 3.89 17.79
CA GLU A 50 7.08 2.94 17.41
C GLU A 50 6.50 1.76 16.62
N ASP A 51 5.44 1.13 17.12
CA ASP A 51 4.87 -0.05 16.47
C ASP A 51 4.06 0.33 15.24
N GLN A 52 3.43 1.51 15.19
CA GLN A 52 2.87 2.03 13.95
C GLN A 52 3.94 2.25 12.88
N MET A 53 5.12 2.76 13.25
CA MET A 53 6.21 2.93 12.29
C MET A 53 6.71 1.58 11.77
N LYS A 54 6.94 0.59 12.65
CA LYS A 54 7.33 -0.77 12.23
C LYS A 54 6.29 -1.40 11.30
N GLN A 55 5.02 -1.33 11.65
CA GLN A 55 3.94 -1.89 10.85
C GLN A 55 3.81 -1.17 9.49
N THR A 56 4.01 0.15 9.46
CA THR A 56 4.02 0.93 8.22
C THR A 56 5.09 0.41 7.25
N TYR A 57 6.32 0.18 7.73
CA TYR A 57 7.39 -0.38 6.90
C TYR A 57 7.14 -1.84 6.50
N ALA A 58 6.46 -2.62 7.34
CA ALA A 58 6.02 -3.97 6.97
C ALA A 58 5.01 -3.95 5.82
N ASN A 59 4.06 -3.01 5.84
CA ASN A 59 3.07 -2.81 4.77
C ASN A 59 3.74 -2.36 3.46
N ILE A 60 4.73 -1.44 3.53
CA ILE A 60 5.56 -1.07 2.37
C ILE A 60 6.27 -2.29 1.78
N LYS A 61 6.86 -3.14 2.62
CA LYS A 61 7.58 -4.33 2.19
C LYS A 61 6.66 -5.35 1.52
N GLU A 62 5.46 -5.54 2.06
CA GLU A 62 4.42 -6.39 1.46
C GLU A 62 4.07 -5.90 0.05
N LEU A 63 3.80 -4.60 -0.12
CA LEU A 63 3.48 -4.02 -1.44
C LEU A 63 4.62 -4.17 -2.45
N LEU A 64 5.87 -4.03 -2.02
CA LEU A 64 7.05 -4.20 -2.87
C LEU A 64 7.31 -5.65 -3.29
N SER A 65 6.67 -6.62 -2.62
CA SER A 65 6.83 -8.05 -2.93
C SER A 65 5.81 -8.59 -3.94
N ARG A 66 4.87 -7.74 -4.38
CA ARG A 66 3.83 -8.03 -5.37
C ARG A 66 4.28 -7.63 -6.77
#